data_AF-A0A173Z3T8-F1
#
_entry.id   AF-A0A173Z3T8-F1
#
_cell.length_a   1.000
_cell.length_b   1.000
_cell.length_c   1.000
_cell.angle_alpha   90.00
_cell.angle_beta   90.00
_cell.angle_gamma   90.00
#
_symmetry.space_group_name_H-M   'P 1'
#
loop_
_entity.id
_entity.type
_entity.pdbx_description
1 polymer ?
#
loop_
_entity_poly.entity_id
_entity_poly.type
_entity_poly.pdbx_seq_one_letter_code
_entity_poly.pdbx_strand_id
1 'polypeptide(L)'
;MVTATQTESDASLSHHGIKGMRWGVRRYQNKDGSLTPRGKKRYDRDIRDNLAKKKDNRIDTSHPDPNRWAREDLERSKKIVDTSSAMVRQLKSMESETRPKPKRKSMDLSNMSDKEMRDRINRELLEQQYQKLFSEVEEPKISKGRECVTNVLSVAGDVLVVTGSALGIALSIKELRGK
;
A
#
# COMPACT_ATOMS: atom_id res chain seq x y z
N MET A 1 4.34 18.27 58.42
CA MET A 1 3.48 17.39 57.58
C MET A 1 3.24 18.13 56.29
N VAL A 2 3.86 17.66 55.20
CA VAL A 2 3.88 18.32 53.88
C VAL A 2 2.74 17.74 53.06
N THR A 3 1.89 18.59 52.47
CA THR A 3 0.92 18.15 51.45
C THR A 3 1.10 19.03 50.22
N ALA A 4 1.84 18.50 49.25
CA ALA A 4 1.96 19.05 47.92
C ALA A 4 0.68 18.75 47.13
N THR A 5 -0.02 19.78 46.67
CA THR A 5 -1.12 19.64 45.72
C THR A 5 -0.54 19.64 44.30
N GLN A 6 -0.47 18.47 43.68
CA GLN A 6 -0.21 18.34 42.24
C GLN A 6 -1.40 18.94 41.48
N THR A 7 -1.14 20.01 40.71
CA THR A 7 -2.07 20.51 39.70
C THR A 7 -1.69 19.90 38.37
N GLU A 8 -2.32 18.79 38.01
CA GLU A 8 -2.25 18.25 36.65
C GLU A 8 -3.08 19.15 35.72
N SER A 9 -2.42 19.81 34.78
CA SER A 9 -3.09 20.58 33.74
C SER A 9 -3.54 19.63 32.62
N ASP A 10 -4.83 19.29 32.60
CA ASP A 10 -5.47 18.56 31.51
C ASP A 10 -5.42 19.38 30.21
N ALA A 11 -4.44 19.08 29.36
CA ALA A 11 -4.34 19.61 28.00
C ALA A 11 -5.42 18.96 27.12
N SER A 12 -6.65 19.47 27.20
CA SER A 12 -7.75 19.02 26.35
C SER A 12 -7.53 19.45 24.89
N LEU A 13 -7.10 18.50 24.05
CA LEU A 13 -6.98 18.67 22.61
C LEU A 13 -8.37 18.77 21.98
N SER A 14 -8.87 20.00 21.80
CA SER A 14 -10.19 20.26 21.22
C SER A 14 -10.07 20.49 19.70
N HIS A 15 -10.61 19.55 18.91
CA HIS A 15 -10.66 19.67 17.45
C HIS A 15 -11.85 20.53 17.02
N HIS A 16 -11.60 21.78 16.62
CA HIS A 16 -12.60 22.60 15.95
C HIS A 16 -12.67 22.22 14.46
N GLY A 17 -13.83 21.73 14.02
CA GLY A 17 -14.09 21.47 12.61
C GLY A 17 -14.06 22.76 11.76
N ILE A 18 -13.99 22.60 10.43
CA ILE A 18 -13.97 23.73 9.49
C ILE A 18 -15.32 24.48 9.52
N LYS A 19 -15.28 25.81 9.76
CA LYS A 19 -16.48 26.67 9.81
C LYS A 19 -17.26 26.55 8.49
N GLY A 20 -18.50 26.05 8.58
CA GLY A 20 -19.37 25.82 7.42
C GLY A 20 -19.44 24.38 6.91
N MET A 21 -18.67 23.46 7.48
CA MET A 21 -18.77 22.04 7.17
C MET A 21 -19.96 21.43 7.91
N ARG A 22 -20.99 21.01 7.16
CA ARG A 22 -22.21 20.42 7.72
C ARG A 22 -22.06 18.91 7.80
N TRP A 23 -22.00 18.37 9.02
CA TRP A 23 -21.98 16.93 9.25
C TRP A 23 -23.37 16.36 8.96
N GLY A 24 -23.43 15.21 8.28
CA GLY A 24 -24.70 14.55 7.95
C GLY A 24 -25.51 15.13 6.78
N VAL A 25 -25.16 16.31 6.22
CA VAL A 25 -25.85 16.88 5.05
C VAL A 25 -24.96 16.84 3.81
N ARG A 26 -25.29 15.98 2.85
CA ARG A 26 -24.50 15.82 1.61
C ARG A 26 -24.69 17.01 0.66
N ARG A 27 -23.66 17.27 -0.17
CA ARG A 27 -23.54 18.42 -1.10
C ARG A 27 -24.74 18.63 -2.06
N TYR A 28 -25.56 17.62 -2.31
CA TYR A 28 -26.71 17.68 -3.24
C TYR A 28 -28.06 17.30 -2.60
N GLN A 29 -28.11 17.16 -1.27
CA GLN A 29 -29.30 16.83 -0.50
C GLN A 29 -29.69 17.99 0.42
N ASN A 30 -30.99 18.24 0.55
CA ASN A 30 -31.56 19.16 1.54
C ASN A 30 -31.48 18.53 2.94
N LYS A 31 -31.77 19.32 3.99
CA LYS A 31 -31.85 18.81 5.37
C LYS A 31 -32.86 17.66 5.48
N ASP A 32 -33.92 17.73 4.70
CA ASP A 32 -35.03 16.76 4.73
C ASP A 32 -34.77 15.52 3.85
N GLY A 33 -33.52 15.32 3.40
CA GLY A 33 -33.11 14.18 2.56
C GLY A 33 -33.48 14.29 1.08
N SER A 34 -34.38 15.22 0.71
CA SER A 34 -34.75 15.47 -0.68
C SER A 34 -33.59 16.03 -1.52
N LEU A 35 -33.59 15.78 -2.83
CA LEU A 35 -32.53 16.26 -3.73
C LEU A 35 -32.69 17.75 -4.06
N THR A 36 -31.58 18.48 -4.00
CA THR A 36 -31.49 19.86 -4.53
C THR A 36 -31.74 19.89 -6.05
N PRO A 37 -32.13 21.02 -6.66
CA PRO A 37 -32.33 21.12 -8.11
C PRO A 37 -31.08 20.72 -8.91
N ARG A 38 -29.89 21.02 -8.39
CA ARG A 38 -28.61 20.59 -8.97
C ARG A 38 -28.37 19.10 -8.82
N GLY A 39 -28.81 18.51 -7.71
CA GLY A 39 -28.81 17.06 -7.46
C GLY A 39 -29.73 16.31 -8.43
N LYS A 40 -30.94 16.82 -8.68
CA LYS A 40 -31.89 16.25 -9.66
C LYS A 40 -31.30 16.19 -11.06
N LYS A 41 -30.77 17.32 -11.58
CA LYS A 41 -30.10 17.38 -12.89
C LYS A 41 -28.92 16.41 -13.04
N ARG A 42 -28.22 16.12 -11.94
CA ARG A 42 -27.14 15.13 -11.92
C ARG A 42 -27.71 13.72 -12.00
N TYR A 43 -28.75 13.42 -11.23
CA TYR A 43 -29.44 12.14 -11.25
C TYR A 43 -30.02 11.82 -12.64
N ASP A 44 -30.63 12.81 -13.29
CA ASP A 44 -31.18 12.66 -14.66
C ASP A 44 -30.08 12.35 -15.69
N ARG A 45 -28.88 12.93 -15.51
CA ARG A 45 -27.72 12.60 -16.34
C ARG A 45 -27.24 11.18 -16.07
N ASP A 46 -27.11 10.80 -14.81
CA ASP A 46 -26.66 9.46 -14.41
C ASP A 46 -27.64 8.38 -14.93
N ILE A 47 -28.95 8.64 -14.95
CA ILE A 47 -29.96 7.76 -15.57
C ILE A 47 -29.71 7.62 -17.08
N ARG A 48 -29.52 8.75 -17.81
CA ARG A 48 -29.27 8.71 -19.25
C ARG A 48 -27.99 7.95 -19.59
N ASP A 49 -26.91 8.22 -18.87
CA ASP A 49 -25.63 7.53 -19.05
C ASP A 49 -25.74 6.04 -18.71
N ASN A 50 -26.59 5.67 -17.75
CA ASN A 50 -26.85 4.29 -17.40
C ASN A 50 -27.67 3.55 -18.47
N LEU A 51 -28.69 4.19 -19.03
CA LEU A 51 -29.50 3.66 -20.13
C LEU A 51 -28.67 3.44 -21.41
N ALA A 52 -27.61 4.22 -21.61
CA ALA A 52 -26.69 4.05 -22.74
C ALA A 52 -25.76 2.82 -22.60
N LYS A 53 -25.69 2.18 -21.43
CA LYS A 53 -24.87 0.98 -21.22
C LYS A 53 -25.56 -0.27 -21.77
N LYS A 54 -24.76 -1.28 -22.13
CA LYS A 54 -25.27 -2.63 -22.45
C LYS A 54 -26.13 -3.16 -21.29
N LYS A 55 -27.18 -3.93 -21.60
CA LYS A 55 -28.19 -4.42 -20.64
C LYS A 55 -27.58 -5.06 -19.39
N ASP A 56 -26.50 -5.82 -19.54
CA ASP A 56 -25.81 -6.51 -18.44
C ASP A 56 -25.07 -5.58 -17.48
N ASN A 57 -24.77 -4.35 -17.92
CA ASN A 57 -24.08 -3.31 -17.14
C ASN A 57 -25.02 -2.18 -16.69
N ARG A 58 -26.32 -2.31 -16.96
CA ARG A 58 -27.34 -1.34 -16.57
C ARG A 58 -27.63 -1.50 -15.07
N ILE A 59 -27.68 -0.39 -14.36
CA ILE A 59 -27.95 -0.36 -12.91
C ILE A 59 -29.44 -0.02 -12.76
N ASP A 60 -30.17 -0.80 -11.97
CA ASP A 60 -31.56 -0.48 -11.69
C ASP A 60 -31.65 0.82 -10.89
N THR A 61 -32.26 1.85 -11.50
CA THR A 61 -32.45 3.18 -10.92
C THR A 61 -33.88 3.40 -10.40
N SER A 62 -34.72 2.36 -10.40
CA SER A 62 -36.13 2.44 -9.98
C SER A 62 -36.31 2.80 -8.50
N HIS A 63 -35.36 2.40 -7.64
CA HIS A 63 -35.35 2.67 -6.21
C HIS A 63 -34.15 3.57 -5.88
N PRO A 64 -34.32 4.89 -5.75
CA PRO A 64 -33.23 5.80 -5.43
C PRO A 64 -32.79 5.60 -3.98
N ASP A 65 -31.77 4.76 -3.76
CA ASP A 65 -31.15 4.57 -2.45
C ASP A 65 -30.20 5.74 -2.13
N PRO A 66 -30.46 6.54 -1.07
CA PRO A 66 -29.58 7.64 -0.65
C PRO A 66 -28.15 7.20 -0.30
N ASN A 67 -27.94 5.94 0.06
CA ASN A 67 -26.65 5.38 0.46
C ASN A 67 -25.88 4.70 -0.68
N ARG A 68 -26.47 4.59 -1.88
CA ARG A 68 -25.83 3.98 -3.06
C ARG A 68 -24.46 4.58 -3.37
N TRP A 69 -24.34 5.91 -3.32
CA TRP A 69 -23.09 6.61 -3.61
C TRP A 69 -22.00 6.26 -2.59
N ALA A 70 -22.35 6.07 -1.31
CA ALA A 70 -21.39 5.71 -0.28
C ALA A 70 -20.81 4.30 -0.53
N ARG A 71 -21.66 3.36 -0.96
CA ARG A 71 -21.23 2.02 -1.35
C ARG A 71 -20.38 2.05 -2.62
N GLU A 72 -20.79 2.80 -3.64
CA GLU A 72 -20.05 2.89 -4.92
C GLU A 72 -18.67 3.55 -4.75
N ASP A 73 -18.56 4.58 -3.90
CA ASP A 73 -17.29 5.24 -3.59
C ASP A 73 -16.34 4.29 -2.84
N LEU A 74 -16.88 3.54 -1.88
CA LEU A 74 -16.14 2.50 -1.16
C LEU A 74 -15.66 1.39 -2.11
N GLU A 75 -16.50 0.93 -3.03
CA GLU A 75 -16.14 -0.06 -4.05
C GLU A 75 -15.09 0.46 -5.03
N ARG A 76 -15.18 1.73 -5.46
CA ARG A 76 -14.16 2.37 -6.29
C ARG A 76 -12.82 2.44 -5.57
N SER A 77 -12.82 2.83 -4.29
CA SER A 77 -11.62 2.86 -3.46
C SER A 77 -11.02 1.46 -3.29
N LYS A 78 -11.85 0.44 -3.01
CA LYS A 78 -11.40 -0.95 -2.91
C LYS A 78 -10.74 -1.42 -4.20
N LYS A 79 -11.36 -1.19 -5.36
CA LYS A 79 -10.78 -1.56 -6.67
C LYS A 79 -9.42 -0.88 -6.90
N ILE A 80 -9.29 0.40 -6.57
CA ILE A 80 -8.01 1.11 -6.69
C ILE A 80 -6.96 0.48 -5.79
N VAL A 81 -7.29 0.19 -4.52
CA VAL A 81 -6.39 -0.48 -3.58
C VAL A 81 -6.02 -1.88 -4.07
N ASP A 82 -6.99 -2.66 -4.56
CA ASP A 82 -6.75 -4.01 -5.08
C ASP A 82 -5.82 -3.98 -6.29
N THR A 83 -6.06 -3.07 -7.25
CA THR A 83 -5.18 -2.91 -8.43
C THR A 83 -3.77 -2.46 -8.05
N SER A 84 -3.64 -1.56 -7.07
CA SER A 84 -2.34 -1.15 -6.54
C SER A 84 -1.64 -2.32 -5.85
N SER A 85 -2.34 -3.09 -5.02
CA SER A 85 -1.78 -4.26 -4.34
C SER A 85 -1.35 -5.35 -5.33
N ALA A 86 -2.12 -5.56 -6.40
CA ALA A 86 -1.77 -6.51 -7.46
C ALA A 86 -0.51 -6.05 -8.20
N MET A 87 -0.41 -4.77 -8.54
CA MET A 87 0.78 -4.18 -9.16
C MET A 87 2.01 -4.32 -8.25
N VAL A 88 1.90 -4.02 -6.95
CA VAL A 88 3.01 -4.18 -6.00
C VAL A 88 3.45 -5.64 -5.90
N ARG A 89 2.52 -6.60 -5.90
CA ARG A 89 2.85 -8.04 -5.92
C ARG A 89 3.61 -8.43 -7.18
N GLN A 90 3.17 -7.95 -8.35
CA GLN A 90 3.85 -8.19 -9.62
C GLN A 90 5.26 -7.56 -9.65
N LEU A 91 5.40 -6.33 -9.15
CA LEU A 91 6.71 -5.69 -9.06
C LEU A 91 7.64 -6.44 -8.09
N LYS A 92 7.12 -6.95 -6.97
CA LYS A 92 7.89 -7.76 -6.02
C LYS A 92 8.32 -9.10 -6.60
N SER A 93 7.48 -9.76 -7.40
CA SER A 93 7.86 -11.00 -8.08
C SER A 93 8.92 -10.73 -9.15
N MET A 94 8.76 -9.67 -9.95
CA MET A 94 9.75 -9.25 -10.95
C MET A 94 11.10 -8.91 -10.31
N GLU A 95 11.12 -8.19 -9.19
CA GLU A 95 12.37 -7.90 -8.49
C GLU A 95 13.01 -9.18 -7.95
N SER A 96 12.23 -10.11 -7.38
CA SER A 96 12.74 -11.38 -6.87
C SER A 96 13.34 -12.27 -7.98
N GLU A 97 12.73 -12.25 -9.17
CA GLU A 97 13.21 -13.02 -10.33
C GLU A 97 14.42 -12.38 -11.01
N THR A 98 14.47 -11.05 -11.07
CA THR A 98 15.56 -10.30 -11.72
C THR A 98 16.70 -9.90 -10.77
N ARG A 99 16.59 -10.25 -9.48
CA ARG A 99 17.68 -10.04 -8.51
C ARG A 99 18.89 -10.88 -8.90
N PRO A 100 20.10 -10.28 -8.96
CA PRO A 100 21.32 -11.05 -9.22
C PRO A 100 21.49 -12.12 -8.14
N LYS A 101 21.47 -13.39 -8.55
CA LYS A 101 21.70 -14.53 -7.65
C LYS A 101 23.20 -14.68 -7.37
N PRO A 102 23.60 -15.01 -6.12
CA PRO A 102 24.99 -15.34 -5.83
C PRO A 102 25.39 -16.57 -6.65
N LYS A 103 26.41 -16.41 -7.52
CA LYS A 103 26.97 -17.52 -8.29
C LYS A 103 27.90 -18.31 -7.37
N ARG A 104 27.55 -19.57 -7.10
CA ARG A 104 28.48 -20.50 -6.45
C ARG A 104 29.56 -20.89 -7.46
N LYS A 105 30.83 -20.91 -7.02
CA LYS A 105 31.92 -21.46 -7.83
C LYS A 105 31.77 -22.98 -7.84
N SER A 106 31.34 -23.57 -8.95
CA SER A 106 31.47 -25.01 -9.17
C SER A 106 32.89 -25.31 -9.61
N MET A 107 33.57 -26.24 -8.94
CA MET A 107 34.86 -26.74 -9.41
C MET A 107 34.65 -27.90 -10.39
N ASP A 108 35.62 -28.15 -11.26
CA ASP A 108 35.61 -29.31 -12.14
C ASP A 108 36.02 -30.55 -11.33
N LEU A 109 35.08 -31.48 -11.18
CA LEU A 109 35.19 -32.68 -10.34
C LEU A 109 35.64 -33.91 -11.14
N SER A 110 35.92 -33.75 -12.44
CA SER A 110 36.11 -34.87 -13.38
C SER A 110 37.33 -35.76 -13.10
N ASN A 111 38.33 -35.28 -12.35
CA ASN A 111 39.58 -36.01 -12.09
C ASN A 111 39.82 -36.39 -10.62
N MET A 112 38.83 -36.23 -9.73
CA MET A 112 38.98 -36.54 -8.29
C MET A 112 38.60 -37.99 -7.96
N SER A 113 39.33 -38.61 -7.02
CA SER A 113 39.00 -39.93 -6.48
C SER A 113 37.84 -39.85 -5.46
N ASP A 114 37.04 -40.91 -5.33
CA ASP A 114 35.91 -41.00 -4.38
C ASP A 114 36.28 -40.67 -2.93
N LYS A 115 37.51 -40.98 -2.50
CA LYS A 115 37.99 -40.63 -1.16
C LYS A 115 38.19 -39.13 -1.01
N GLU A 116 38.83 -38.51 -1.99
CA GLU A 116 39.05 -37.06 -2.03
C GLU A 116 37.73 -36.29 -2.07
N MET A 117 36.72 -36.84 -2.77
CA MET A 117 35.37 -36.29 -2.80
C MET A 117 34.72 -36.24 -1.41
N ARG A 118 34.84 -37.33 -0.62
CA ARG A 118 34.27 -37.39 0.74
C ARG A 118 34.93 -36.38 1.67
N ASP A 119 36.25 -36.27 1.62
CA ASP A 119 36.99 -35.32 2.44
C ASP A 119 36.65 -33.87 2.06
N ARG A 120 36.45 -33.61 0.76
CA ARG A 120 36.00 -32.31 0.27
C ARG A 120 34.59 -31.97 0.74
N ILE A 121 33.65 -32.92 0.69
CA ILE A 121 32.27 -32.73 1.17
C ILE A 121 32.27 -32.35 2.66
N ASN A 122 33.06 -33.04 3.48
CA ASN A 122 33.16 -32.72 4.91
C ASN A 122 33.70 -31.31 5.13
N ARG A 123 34.71 -30.92 4.36
CA ARG A 123 35.24 -29.56 4.38
C ARG A 123 34.21 -28.52 3.95
N GLU A 124 33.52 -28.74 2.83
CA GLU A 124 32.47 -27.82 2.35
C GLU A 124 31.30 -27.73 3.34
N LEU A 125 30.92 -28.84 3.98
CA LEU A 125 29.88 -28.85 4.99
C LEU A 125 30.27 -27.98 6.19
N LEU A 126 31.51 -28.11 6.65
CA LEU A 126 32.05 -27.26 7.71
C LEU A 126 32.11 -25.80 7.27
N GLU A 127 32.62 -25.51 6.06
CA GLU A 127 32.67 -24.15 5.52
C GLU A 127 31.26 -23.54 5.45
N GLN A 128 30.25 -24.30 5.02
CA GLN A 128 28.85 -23.82 5.03
C GLN A 128 28.32 -23.56 6.44
N GLN A 129 28.66 -24.41 7.42
CA GLN A 129 28.26 -24.20 8.81
C GLN A 129 28.90 -22.94 9.39
N TYR A 130 30.21 -22.76 9.16
CA TYR A 130 30.93 -21.55 9.56
C TYR A 130 30.35 -20.31 8.87
N GLN A 131 30.07 -20.39 7.57
CA GLN A 131 29.50 -19.27 6.83
C GLN A 131 28.11 -18.92 7.35
N LYS A 132 27.23 -19.89 7.60
CA LYS A 132 25.91 -19.61 8.21
C LYS A 132 25.98 -18.95 9.58
N LEU A 133 27.00 -19.26 10.39
CA LEU A 133 27.14 -18.76 11.76
C LEU A 133 27.92 -17.44 11.84
N PHE A 134 28.87 -17.21 10.93
CA PHE A 134 29.85 -16.12 11.03
C PHE A 134 30.00 -15.27 9.77
N SER A 135 29.31 -15.58 8.66
CA SER A 135 29.32 -14.66 7.52
C SER A 135 28.45 -13.45 7.85
N GLU A 136 29.06 -12.27 7.86
CA GLU A 136 28.34 -11.05 7.53
C GLU A 136 27.70 -11.26 6.16
N VAL A 137 26.39 -11.09 6.06
CA VAL A 137 25.66 -11.29 4.80
C VAL A 137 26.21 -10.29 3.79
N GLU A 138 27.11 -10.74 2.91
CA GLU A 138 27.56 -9.92 1.79
C GLU A 138 26.39 -9.77 0.81
N GLU A 139 25.64 -8.67 0.99
CA GLU A 139 24.57 -8.26 0.08
C GLU A 139 25.14 -8.18 -1.35
N PRO A 140 24.47 -8.77 -2.36
CA PRO A 140 24.89 -8.61 -3.74
C PRO A 140 24.97 -7.12 -4.06
N LYS A 141 25.98 -6.69 -4.82
CA LYS A 141 26.15 -5.28 -5.23
C LYS A 141 24.92 -4.83 -6.03
N ILE A 142 23.95 -4.23 -5.35
CA ILE A 142 22.74 -3.65 -5.95
C ILE A 142 23.11 -2.27 -6.51
N SER A 143 22.56 -1.94 -7.68
CA SER A 143 22.73 -0.59 -8.24
C SER A 143 21.97 0.42 -7.39
N LYS A 144 22.55 1.61 -7.17
CA LYS A 144 21.90 2.74 -6.46
C LYS A 144 20.49 3.06 -6.99
N GLY A 145 20.26 2.86 -8.30
CA GLY A 145 18.94 3.06 -8.91
C GLY A 145 17.92 2.01 -8.47
N ARG A 146 18.34 0.75 -8.30
CA ARG A 146 17.47 -0.32 -7.79
C ARG A 146 17.19 -0.15 -6.31
N GLU A 147 18.18 0.27 -5.52
CA GLU A 147 18.03 0.56 -4.09
C GLU A 147 16.95 1.64 -3.84
N CYS A 148 16.93 2.68 -4.66
CA CYS A 148 15.87 3.69 -4.62
C CYS A 148 14.48 3.09 -4.89
N VAL A 149 14.35 2.26 -5.93
CA VAL A 149 13.08 1.60 -6.28
C VAL A 149 12.64 0.63 -5.20
N THR A 150 13.56 -0.16 -4.62
CA THR A 150 13.24 -1.09 -3.52
C THR A 150 12.79 -0.35 -2.27
N ASN A 151 13.41 0.79 -1.95
CA ASN A 151 13.02 1.63 -0.81
C ASN A 151 11.66 2.29 -1.03
N VAL A 152 11.38 2.77 -2.25
CA VAL A 152 10.06 3.32 -2.59
C VAL A 152 8.99 2.23 -2.57
N LEU A 153 9.28 1.01 -3.06
CA LEU A 153 8.34 -0.11 -3.05
C LEU A 153 8.06 -0.65 -1.65
N SER A 154 9.06 -0.70 -0.76
CA SER A 154 8.87 -1.12 0.63
C SER A 154 8.04 -0.09 1.40
N VAL A 155 8.38 1.20 1.29
CA VAL A 155 7.63 2.29 1.93
C VAL A 155 6.21 2.41 1.37
N ALA A 156 6.03 2.25 0.06
CA ALA A 156 4.70 2.27 -0.55
C ALA A 156 3.84 1.07 -0.09
N GLY A 157 4.45 -0.09 0.18
CA GLY A 157 3.77 -1.25 0.74
C GLY A 157 3.24 -1.03 2.16
N ASP A 158 3.98 -0.28 2.98
CA ASP A 158 3.67 -0.08 4.40
C ASP A 158 2.77 1.15 4.68
N VAL A 159 2.78 2.17 3.80
CA VAL A 159 2.00 3.42 3.99
C VAL A 159 0.54 3.32 3.52
N LEU A 160 0.19 2.29 2.74
CA LEU A 160 -1.13 2.20 2.09
C LEU A 160 -2.31 1.89 3.05
N VAL A 161 -2.04 1.54 4.32
CA VAL A 161 -3.08 1.18 5.30
C VAL A 161 -3.47 2.32 6.23
N VAL A 162 -2.59 3.27 6.55
CA VAL A 162 -2.85 4.20 7.67
C VAL A 162 -3.68 5.42 7.28
N THR A 163 -3.61 5.91 6.04
CA THR A 163 -4.42 7.08 5.63
C THR A 163 -4.71 7.06 4.13
N GLY A 164 -5.91 6.61 3.74
CA GLY A 164 -6.41 6.62 2.36
C GLY A 164 -6.65 8.01 1.74
N SER A 165 -5.84 9.01 2.08
CA SER A 165 -5.91 10.36 1.53
C SER A 165 -4.70 10.64 0.64
N ALA A 166 -4.95 11.23 -0.54
CA ALA A 166 -3.90 11.71 -1.44
C ALA A 166 -2.92 12.68 -0.77
N LEU A 167 -3.32 13.31 0.34
CA LEU A 167 -2.49 14.16 1.18
C LEU A 167 -1.34 13.37 1.82
N GLY A 168 -1.57 12.13 2.27
CA GLY A 168 -0.54 11.28 2.86
C GLY A 168 0.53 10.88 1.86
N ILE A 169 0.12 10.54 0.63
CA ILE A 169 1.04 10.28 -0.49
C ILE A 169 1.80 11.55 -0.88
N ALA A 170 1.13 12.71 -0.92
CA ALA A 170 1.79 13.98 -1.26
C ALA A 170 2.79 14.44 -0.19
N LEU A 171 2.49 14.25 1.10
CA LEU A 171 3.39 14.59 2.21
C LEU A 171 4.62 13.67 2.25
N SER A 172 4.42 12.36 2.07
CA SER A 172 5.54 11.42 1.99
C SER A 172 6.41 11.65 0.74
N ILE A 173 5.82 11.98 -0.41
CA ILE A 173 6.58 12.42 -1.60
C ILE A 173 7.33 13.73 -1.34
N LYS A 174 6.75 14.66 -0.58
CA LYS A 174 7.39 15.95 -0.23
C LYS A 174 8.58 15.75 0.72
N GLU A 175 8.42 14.93 1.76
CA GLU A 175 9.49 14.58 2.70
C GLU A 175 10.65 13.88 2.00
N LEU A 176 10.36 12.97 1.06
CA LEU A 176 11.40 12.28 0.27
C LEU A 176 12.14 13.20 -0.74
N ARG A 177 11.54 14.32 -1.14
CA ARG A 177 12.14 15.28 -2.10
C ARG A 177 12.96 16.39 -1.45
N GLY A 178 13.00 16.47 -0.12
CA GLY A 178 13.89 17.36 0.62
C GLY A 178 13.79 18.83 0.20
N LYS A 179 12.58 19.40 0.11
CA LYS A 179 12.28 20.85 0.16
C LYS A 179 10.86 21.11 0.66
#